data_AF-A0A8H2XLV2-F1
#
_entry.id   AF-A0A8H2XLV2-F1
#
_cell.length_a   1.000
_cell.length_b   1.000
_cell.length_c   1.000
_cell.angle_alpha   90.00
_cell.angle_beta   90.00
_cell.angle_gamma   90.00
#
_symmetry.space_group_name_H-M   'P 1'
#
loop_
_entity.id
_entity.type
_entity.pdbx_description
1 polymer ?
#
loop_
_entity_poly.entity_id
_entity_poly.type
_entity_poly.pdbx_seq_one_letter_code
_entity_poly.pdbx_strand_id
1 'polypeptide(L)'
;MTTTLSSDPFVFERNAETGKIRINVPARYYLVPGVCLTTGFVLGLTRGARQASLRFLAENAHRRPTTVQGWYFYKKTKNYRVMWGGLKGGASVGLKMAAFGGLWVGLEQGSLVLGERVSGTTGEWIAQAREMIAGVGSAGLVLVGYRLPRPVWGQVVGLGLLGGGVMYGARRGREWLEAEAGRKSGVE
;
A
#
# COMPACT_ATOMS: atom_id res chain seq x y z
N MET A 1 17.94 10.00 20.52
CA MET A 1 17.69 9.93 19.06
C MET A 1 16.34 9.26 18.86
N THR A 2 15.27 10.04 18.95
CA THR A 2 13.88 9.60 18.84
C THR A 2 13.47 9.69 17.37
N THR A 3 13.31 8.54 16.71
CA THR A 3 12.82 8.44 15.34
C THR A 3 11.33 8.76 15.29
N THR A 4 10.99 10.04 15.19
CA THR A 4 9.62 10.53 15.04
C THR A 4 9.16 10.35 13.60
N LEU A 5 8.48 9.23 13.30
CA LEU A 5 7.81 8.98 12.01
C LEU A 5 6.49 9.75 11.85
N SER A 6 6.45 11.00 12.29
CA SER A 6 5.24 11.81 12.26
C SER A 6 5.59 13.27 12.00
N SER A 7 4.96 13.83 10.96
CA SER A 7 4.80 15.25 10.64
C SER A 7 5.98 16.08 10.13
N ASP A 8 7.07 15.51 9.60
CA ASP A 8 8.02 16.34 8.85
C ASP A 8 7.45 16.64 7.45
N PRO A 9 7.28 17.92 7.07
CA PRO A 9 6.91 18.27 5.72
C PRO A 9 8.01 17.83 4.75
N PHE A 10 7.63 17.60 3.49
CA PHE A 10 8.62 17.39 2.43
C PHE A 10 9.35 18.72 2.19
N VAL A 11 10.57 18.85 2.71
CA VAL A 11 11.36 20.09 2.67
C VAL A 11 12.57 19.94 1.76
N PHE A 12 12.75 20.93 0.89
CA PHE A 12 13.97 21.14 0.13
C PHE A 12 14.86 22.13 0.88
N GLU A 13 15.88 21.64 1.58
CA GLU A 13 16.88 22.50 2.19
C GLU A 13 18.01 22.75 1.20
N ARG A 14 18.15 24.01 0.76
CA ARG A 14 19.33 24.44 0.03
C ARG A 14 20.34 25.01 1.02
N ASN A 15 21.50 24.39 1.14
CA ASN A 15 22.58 24.97 1.90
C ASN A 15 23.16 26.18 1.13
N ALA A 16 23.02 27.38 1.68
CA ALA A 16 23.39 28.63 1.02
C ALA A 16 24.91 28.75 0.76
N GLU A 17 25.73 28.13 1.60
CA GLU A 17 27.20 28.23 1.55
C GLU A 17 27.82 27.14 0.68
N THR A 18 27.33 25.90 0.79
CA THR A 18 27.89 24.77 0.03
C THR A 18 27.21 24.56 -1.33
N GLY A 19 26.08 25.22 -1.58
CA GLY A 19 25.22 24.99 -2.75
C GLY A 19 24.55 23.60 -2.78
N LYS A 20 24.77 22.77 -1.76
CA LYS A 20 24.23 21.40 -1.66
C LYS A 20 22.72 21.44 -1.40
N ILE A 21 21.96 20.71 -2.22
CA ILE A 21 20.52 20.52 -2.08
C ILE A 21 20.29 19.23 -1.28
N ARG A 22 19.68 19.32 -0.10
CA ARG A 22 19.25 18.18 0.70
C ARG A 22 17.75 17.99 0.52
N ILE A 23 17.36 16.78 0.15
CA ILE A 23 15.96 16.41 -0.02
C ILE A 23 15.60 15.53 1.18
N ASN A 24 14.79 16.06 2.09
CA ASN A 24 14.25 15.25 3.19
C ASN A 24 12.93 14.62 2.72
N VAL A 25 12.94 13.32 2.44
CA VAL A 25 11.71 12.60 2.13
C VAL A 25 11.25 11.84 3.37
N PRO A 26 10.09 12.18 3.95
CA PRO A 26 9.58 11.47 5.10
C PRO A 26 9.42 9.99 4.79
N ALA A 27 9.85 9.11 5.70
CA ALA A 27 9.91 7.68 5.44
C ALA A 27 8.56 7.08 5.03
N ARG A 28 7.45 7.68 5.48
CA ARG A 28 6.08 7.27 5.15
C ARG A 28 5.80 7.25 3.64
N TYR A 29 6.45 8.10 2.84
CA TYR A 29 6.29 8.15 1.39
C TYR A 29 6.85 6.93 0.65
N TYR A 30 7.90 6.31 1.16
CA TYR A 30 8.50 5.11 0.54
C TYR A 30 8.11 3.83 1.26
N LEU A 31 7.89 3.88 2.57
CA LEU A 31 7.51 2.73 3.37
C LEU A 31 6.10 2.23 3.01
N VAL A 32 5.10 3.11 2.90
CA VAL A 32 3.72 2.69 2.63
C VAL A 32 3.62 2.01 1.25
N PRO A 33 4.07 2.62 0.13
CA PRO A 33 4.05 1.94 -1.16
C PRO A 33 4.93 0.69 -1.19
N GLY A 34 6.07 0.69 -0.48
CA GLY A 34 6.95 -0.47 -0.38
C GLY A 34 6.30 -1.68 0.32
N VAL A 35 5.58 -1.45 1.42
CA VAL A 35 4.82 -2.50 2.11
C VAL A 35 3.65 -2.98 1.26
N CYS A 36 2.94 -2.07 0.58
CA CYS A 36 1.90 -2.44 -0.37
C CYS A 36 2.45 -3.29 -1.54
N LEU A 37 3.63 -2.92 -2.07
CA LEU A 37 4.30 -3.65 -3.14
C LEU A 37 4.64 -5.07 -2.70
N THR A 38 5.30 -5.23 -1.56
CA THR A 38 5.73 -6.55 -1.06
C THR A 38 4.55 -7.44 -0.76
N THR A 39 3.52 -6.92 -0.08
CA THR A 39 2.29 -7.66 0.23
C THR A 39 1.55 -8.05 -1.05
N GLY A 40 1.36 -7.10 -1.97
CA GLY A 40 0.74 -7.36 -3.27
C GLY A 40 1.53 -8.35 -4.13
N PHE A 41 2.86 -8.29 -4.08
CA PHE A 41 3.73 -9.20 -4.80
C PHE A 41 3.59 -10.64 -4.30
N VAL A 42 3.59 -10.86 -2.98
CA VAL A 42 3.39 -12.19 -2.39
C VAL A 42 2.02 -12.77 -2.76
N LEU A 43 0.97 -11.94 -2.69
CA LEU A 43 -0.38 -12.34 -3.08
C LEU A 43 -0.48 -12.69 -4.58
N GLY A 44 0.12 -11.86 -5.43
CA GLY A 44 0.16 -12.10 -6.88
C GLY A 44 1.00 -13.32 -7.25
N LEU A 45 2.11 -13.54 -6.55
CA LEU A 45 3.02 -14.65 -6.79
C LEU A 45 2.36 -15.99 -6.46
N THR A 46 1.74 -16.10 -5.28
CA THR A 46 1.05 -17.32 -4.87
C THR A 46 -0.13 -17.64 -5.80
N ARG A 47 -0.95 -16.64 -6.13
CA ARG A 47 -2.09 -16.80 -7.06
C ARG A 47 -1.64 -17.16 -8.47
N GLY A 48 -0.64 -16.47 -9.01
CA GLY A 48 -0.10 -16.69 -10.35
C GLY A 48 0.56 -18.06 -10.49
N ALA A 49 1.35 -18.47 -9.49
CA ALA A 49 1.99 -19.79 -9.44
C ALA A 49 0.94 -20.92 -9.42
N ARG A 50 -0.10 -20.79 -8.58
CA ARG A 50 -1.18 -21.77 -8.49
C ARG A 50 -1.94 -21.91 -9.82
N GLN A 51 -2.29 -20.80 -10.45
CA GLN A 51 -2.97 -20.80 -11.75
C GLN A 51 -2.12 -21.44 -12.86
N ALA A 52 -0.83 -21.09 -12.94
CA ALA A 52 0.08 -21.67 -13.92
C ALA A 52 0.28 -23.18 -13.70
N SER A 53 0.36 -23.62 -12.44
CA SER A 53 0.45 -25.05 -12.10
C SER A 53 -0.80 -25.81 -12.55
N LEU A 54 -2.00 -25.30 -12.25
CA LEU A 54 -3.26 -25.95 -12.62
C LEU A 54 -3.44 -26.01 -14.14
N ARG A 55 -3.09 -24.94 -14.86
CA ARG A 55 -3.11 -24.94 -16.34
C ARG A 55 -2.17 -25.98 -16.91
N PHE A 56 -0.94 -26.06 -16.41
CA PHE A 56 0.02 -27.07 -16.88
C PHE A 56 -0.46 -28.51 -16.63
N LEU A 57 -1.09 -28.75 -15.47
CA LEU A 57 -1.67 -30.05 -15.14
C LEU A 57 -2.85 -30.40 -16.05
N ALA A 58 -3.72 -29.43 -16.36
CA ALA A 58 -4.83 -29.62 -17.29
C ALA A 58 -4.34 -29.92 -18.70
N GLU A 59 -3.38 -29.15 -19.22
CA GLU A 59 -2.79 -29.36 -20.54
C GLU A 59 -2.11 -30.73 -20.67
N ASN A 60 -1.47 -31.22 -19.61
CA ASN A 60 -0.69 -32.45 -19.63
C ASN A 60 -1.38 -33.63 -18.93
N ALA A 61 -2.68 -33.54 -18.63
CA ALA A 61 -3.41 -34.62 -17.98
C ALA A 61 -3.32 -35.94 -18.76
N HIS A 62 -3.26 -35.85 -20.10
CA HIS A 62 -3.14 -36.97 -21.03
C HIS A 62 -1.68 -37.43 -21.30
N ARG A 63 -0.67 -36.64 -20.95
CA ARG A 63 0.77 -36.94 -21.20
C ARG A 63 1.51 -37.15 -19.89
N ARG A 64 1.07 -38.12 -19.10
CA ARG A 64 1.76 -38.46 -17.85
C ARG A 64 3.07 -39.19 -18.17
N PRO A 65 4.20 -38.80 -17.55
CA PRO A 65 5.48 -39.45 -17.81
C PRO A 65 5.48 -40.89 -17.30
N THR A 66 5.88 -41.84 -18.16
CA THR A 66 6.03 -43.27 -17.83
C THR A 66 7.49 -43.67 -17.59
N THR A 67 8.46 -42.85 -18.03
CA THR A 67 9.90 -43.08 -17.85
C THR A 67 10.52 -42.10 -16.86
N VAL A 68 11.62 -42.49 -16.22
CA VAL A 68 12.35 -41.67 -15.22
C VAL A 68 12.88 -40.37 -15.86
N GLN A 69 13.45 -40.44 -17.06
CA GLN A 69 13.92 -39.26 -17.79
C GLN A 69 12.77 -38.33 -18.18
N GLY A 70 11.63 -38.88 -18.61
CA GLY A 70 10.42 -38.11 -18.90
C GLY A 70 9.89 -37.36 -17.68
N TRP A 71 9.96 -37.99 -16.50
CA TRP A 71 9.55 -37.36 -15.24
C TRP A 71 10.42 -36.13 -14.91
N TYR A 72 11.73 -36.21 -15.12
CA TYR A 72 12.63 -35.07 -14.90
C TYR A 72 12.30 -33.88 -15.80
N PHE A 73 12.16 -34.11 -17.11
CA PHE A 73 11.82 -33.04 -18.05
C PHE A 73 10.44 -32.45 -17.81
N TYR A 74 9.49 -33.28 -17.37
CA TYR A 74 8.15 -32.84 -16.97
C TYR A 74 8.22 -31.89 -15.77
N LYS A 75 8.94 -32.27 -14.69
CA LYS A 75 9.09 -31.43 -13.49
C LYS A 75 9.86 -30.14 -13.79
N LYS A 76 10.93 -30.21 -14.59
CA LYS A 76 11.71 -29.04 -15.00
C LYS A 76 10.82 -28.04 -15.73
N THR A 77 10.08 -28.48 -16.73
CA THR A 77 9.15 -27.63 -17.50
C THR A 77 8.04 -27.06 -16.63
N LYS A 78 7.47 -27.87 -15.74
CA LYS A 78 6.46 -27.41 -14.77
C LYS A 78 7.01 -26.29 -13.90
N ASN A 79 8.20 -26.47 -13.34
CA ASN A 79 8.79 -25.49 -12.43
C ASN A 79 9.04 -24.14 -13.13
N TYR A 80 9.56 -24.14 -14.36
CA TYR A 80 9.75 -22.90 -15.12
C TYR A 80 8.44 -22.17 -15.41
N ARG A 81 7.39 -22.88 -15.84
CA ARG A 81 6.07 -22.25 -16.09
C ARG A 81 5.45 -21.71 -14.81
N VAL A 82 5.58 -22.42 -13.70
CA VAL A 82 5.07 -21.98 -12.40
C VAL A 82 5.84 -20.76 -11.89
N MET A 83 7.18 -20.75 -11.97
CA MET A 83 8.00 -19.60 -11.59
C MET A 83 7.66 -18.37 -12.44
N TRP A 84 7.55 -18.53 -13.76
CA TRP A 84 7.20 -17.42 -14.65
C TRP A 84 5.79 -16.88 -14.40
N GLY A 85 4.81 -17.79 -14.23
CA GLY A 85 3.44 -17.41 -13.88
C GLY A 85 3.33 -16.72 -12.52
N GLY A 86 4.10 -17.18 -11.54
CA GLY A 86 4.23 -16.54 -10.24
C GLY A 86 4.85 -15.16 -10.33
N LEU A 87 6.00 -15.00 -10.98
CA LEU A 87 6.68 -13.72 -11.11
C LEU A 87 5.85 -12.68 -11.86
N LYS A 88 5.21 -13.09 -12.97
CA LYS A 88 4.30 -12.22 -13.74
C LYS A 88 3.07 -11.79 -12.92
N GLY A 89 2.48 -12.73 -12.17
CA GLY A 89 1.36 -12.44 -11.26
C GLY A 89 1.76 -11.50 -10.13
N GLY A 90 2.90 -11.78 -9.48
CA GLY A 90 3.47 -10.98 -8.41
C GLY A 90 3.78 -9.56 -8.86
N ALA A 91 4.48 -9.39 -9.99
CA ALA A 91 4.80 -8.07 -10.53
C ALA A 91 3.52 -7.27 -10.88
N SER A 92 2.54 -7.90 -11.54
CA SER A 92 1.30 -7.21 -11.92
C SER A 92 0.49 -6.75 -10.71
N VAL A 93 0.30 -7.62 -9.70
CA VAL A 93 -0.48 -7.28 -8.51
C VAL A 93 0.29 -6.36 -7.57
N GLY A 94 1.59 -6.62 -7.38
CA GLY A 94 2.48 -5.80 -6.57
C GLY A 94 2.57 -4.36 -7.05
N LEU A 95 2.76 -4.13 -8.36
CA LEU A 95 2.79 -2.78 -8.92
C LEU A 95 1.46 -2.04 -8.79
N LYS A 96 0.32 -2.73 -8.98
CA LYS A 96 -1.01 -2.14 -8.77
C LYS A 96 -1.23 -1.73 -7.32
N MET A 97 -0.82 -2.57 -6.37
CA MET A 97 -0.90 -2.24 -4.94
C MET A 97 0.06 -1.12 -4.54
N ALA A 98 1.28 -1.09 -5.09
CA ALA A 98 2.23 -0.01 -4.87
C ALA A 98 1.70 1.33 -5.38
N ALA A 99 1.11 1.36 -6.58
CA ALA A 99 0.47 2.54 -7.14
C ALA A 99 -0.70 3.01 -6.27
N PHE A 100 -1.51 2.08 -5.75
CA PHE A 100 -2.61 2.40 -4.85
C PHE A 100 -2.12 2.96 -3.49
N GLY A 101 -1.07 2.38 -2.92
CA GLY A 101 -0.43 2.89 -1.71
C GLY A 101 0.21 4.27 -1.91
N GLY A 102 0.83 4.51 -3.07
CA GLY A 102 1.37 5.83 -3.43
C GLY A 102 0.27 6.88 -3.57
N LEU A 103 -0.83 6.51 -4.21
CA LEU A 103 -2.02 7.36 -4.34
C LEU A 103 -2.62 7.71 -2.97
N TRP A 104 -2.72 6.73 -2.05
CA TRP A 104 -3.19 6.97 -0.69
C TRP A 104 -2.37 8.05 0.02
N VAL A 105 -1.03 7.89 0.02
CA VAL A 105 -0.13 8.86 0.64
C VAL A 105 -0.24 10.22 -0.06
N GLY A 106 -0.37 10.24 -1.39
CA GLY A 106 -0.58 11.47 -2.15
C GLY A 106 -1.86 12.21 -1.73
N LEU A 107 -2.97 11.50 -1.52
CA LEU A 107 -4.24 12.08 -1.08
C LEU A 107 -4.16 12.61 0.35
N GLU A 108 -3.52 11.89 1.28
CA GLU A 108 -3.34 12.38 2.64
C GLU A 108 -2.53 13.69 2.67
N GLN A 109 -1.48 13.76 1.86
CA GLN A 109 -0.61 14.94 1.78
C GLN A 109 -1.30 16.10 1.08
N GLY A 110 -2.06 15.83 0.02
CA GLY A 110 -2.93 16.83 -0.59
C GLY A 110 -3.94 17.40 0.41
N SER A 111 -4.51 16.56 1.28
CA SER A 111 -5.43 16.99 2.33
C SER A 111 -4.75 17.86 3.39
N LEU A 112 -3.53 17.53 3.79
CA LEU A 112 -2.75 18.34 4.74
C LEU A 112 -2.41 19.71 4.15
N VAL A 113 -1.90 19.76 2.92
CA VAL A 113 -1.58 21.02 2.23
C VAL A 113 -2.83 21.88 2.00
N LEU A 114 -3.97 21.25 1.70
CA LEU A 114 -5.25 21.97 1.60
C LEU A 114 -5.71 22.50 2.96
N GLY A 115 -5.52 21.75 4.04
CA GLY A 115 -5.80 22.19 5.40
C GLY A 115 -4.94 23.39 5.82
N GLU A 116 -3.65 23.40 5.49
CA GLU A 116 -2.75 24.53 5.76
C GLU A 116 -3.09 25.79 4.95
N ARG A 117 -3.59 25.62 3.72
CA ARG A 117 -4.05 26.74 2.88
C ARG A 117 -5.37 27.35 3.36
N VAL A 118 -6.19 26.57 4.06
CA VAL A 118 -7.49 26.99 4.58
C VAL A 118 -7.34 27.28 6.08
N SER A 119 -7.02 28.52 6.42
CA SER A 119 -6.85 28.94 7.81
C SER A 119 -8.18 28.95 8.58
N GLY A 120 -8.18 28.46 9.82
CA GLY A 120 -9.34 28.40 10.73
C GLY A 120 -9.76 26.98 11.12
N THR A 121 -10.86 26.86 11.87
CA THR A 121 -11.41 25.58 12.36
C THR A 121 -11.69 24.56 11.25
N THR A 122 -11.96 25.05 10.03
CA THR A 122 -12.16 24.24 8.82
C THR A 122 -10.88 23.50 8.41
N GLY A 123 -9.70 24.11 8.53
CA GLY A 123 -8.42 23.48 8.21
C GLY A 123 -8.06 22.35 9.19
N GLU A 124 -8.37 22.54 10.47
CA GLU A 124 -8.14 21.52 11.51
C GLU A 124 -9.04 20.28 11.31
N TRP A 125 -10.30 20.47 10.92
CA TRP A 125 -11.19 19.36 10.57
C TRP A 125 -10.68 18.57 9.36
N ILE A 126 -10.24 19.27 8.30
CA ILE A 126 -9.67 18.63 7.09
C ILE A 126 -8.40 17.86 7.45
N ALA A 127 -7.55 18.40 8.32
CA ALA A 127 -6.34 17.73 8.80
C ALA A 127 -6.67 16.48 9.65
N GLN A 128 -7.67 16.55 10.54
CA GLN A 128 -8.14 15.40 11.31
C GLN A 128 -8.80 14.33 10.45
N ALA A 129 -9.53 14.73 9.41
CA ALA A 129 -10.24 13.83 8.50
C ALA A 129 -9.36 13.29 7.36
N ARG A 130 -8.05 13.61 7.31
CA ARG A 130 -7.14 13.22 6.21
C ARG A 130 -7.19 11.72 5.88
N GLU A 131 -7.31 10.87 6.89
CA GLU A 131 -7.35 9.40 6.77
C GLU A 131 -8.68 8.95 6.17
N MET A 132 -9.77 9.64 6.49
CA MET A 132 -11.11 9.41 5.92
C MET A 132 -11.21 9.94 4.49
N ILE A 133 -10.62 11.10 4.20
CA ILE A 133 -10.55 11.70 2.87
C ILE A 133 -9.71 10.82 1.94
N ALA A 134 -8.57 10.28 2.41
CA ALA A 134 -7.78 9.30 1.66
C ALA A 134 -8.56 7.99 1.45
N GLY A 135 -9.32 7.54 2.46
CA GLY A 135 -10.24 6.41 2.38
C GLY A 135 -11.29 6.56 1.28
N VAL A 136 -12.03 7.67 1.30
CA VAL A 136 -13.09 7.95 0.33
C VAL A 136 -12.52 8.29 -1.05
N GLY A 137 -11.42 9.03 -1.10
CA GLY A 137 -10.76 9.41 -2.36
C GLY A 137 -10.20 8.19 -3.11
N SER A 138 -9.57 7.28 -2.38
CA SER A 138 -9.07 6.02 -2.96
C SER A 138 -10.22 5.10 -3.40
N ALA A 139 -11.32 5.04 -2.65
CA ALA A 139 -12.55 4.36 -3.03
C ALA A 139 -13.20 4.96 -4.30
N GLY A 140 -13.24 6.28 -4.43
CA GLY A 140 -13.73 6.97 -5.61
C GLY A 140 -12.93 6.62 -6.88
N LEU A 141 -11.61 6.51 -6.75
CA LEU A 141 -10.75 6.09 -7.86
C LEU A 141 -10.97 4.64 -8.28
N VAL A 142 -11.27 3.75 -7.34
CA VAL A 142 -11.68 2.37 -7.66
C VAL A 142 -13.00 2.36 -8.42
N LEU A 143 -13.99 3.15 -7.98
CA LEU A 143 -15.29 3.24 -8.64
C LEU A 143 -15.18 3.73 -10.09
N VAL A 144 -14.43 4.81 -10.30
CA VAL A 144 -14.22 5.40 -11.63
C VAL A 144 -13.35 4.50 -12.50
N GLY A 145 -12.22 4.02 -11.97
CA GLY A 145 -11.24 3.23 -12.72
C GLY A 145 -11.79 1.90 -13.22
N TYR A 146 -12.61 1.22 -12.42
CA TYR A 146 -13.26 -0.04 -12.81
C TYR A 146 -14.66 0.14 -13.38
N ARG A 147 -15.16 1.39 -13.48
CA ARG A 147 -16.51 1.73 -13.96
C ARG A 147 -17.60 0.88 -13.27
N LEU A 148 -17.56 0.83 -11.95
CA LEU A 148 -18.50 0.00 -11.19
C LEU A 148 -19.95 0.51 -11.30
N PRO A 149 -20.94 -0.40 -11.32
CA PRO A 149 -22.34 -0.03 -11.36
C PRO A 149 -22.75 0.73 -10.09
N ARG A 150 -23.59 1.76 -10.27
CA ARG A 150 -24.10 2.66 -9.21
C ARG A 150 -24.56 2.00 -7.91
N PRO A 151 -25.26 0.84 -7.89
CA PRO A 151 -25.68 0.20 -6.63
C PRO A 151 -24.51 -0.21 -5.72
N VAL A 152 -23.31 -0.43 -6.26
CA VAL A 152 -22.14 -0.88 -5.48
C VAL A 152 -21.38 0.29 -4.84
N TRP A 153 -21.70 1.53 -5.22
CA TRP A 153 -20.98 2.72 -4.79
C TRP A 153 -21.01 2.92 -3.27
N GLY A 154 -22.17 2.72 -2.65
CA GLY A 154 -22.31 2.85 -1.19
C GLY A 154 -21.43 1.88 -0.42
N GLN A 155 -21.28 0.65 -0.91
CA GLN A 155 -20.43 -0.37 -0.28
C GLN A 155 -18.95 -0.01 -0.40
N VAL A 156 -18.50 0.47 -1.57
CA VAL A 156 -17.09 0.83 -1.80
C VAL A 156 -16.71 2.08 -1.01
N VAL A 157 -17.58 3.09 -0.96
CA VAL A 157 -17.39 4.27 -0.12
C VAL A 157 -17.40 3.88 1.37
N GLY A 158 -18.31 3.00 1.78
CA GLY A 158 -18.35 2.46 3.14
C GLY A 158 -17.05 1.75 3.54
N LEU A 159 -16.49 0.93 2.65
CA LEU A 159 -15.18 0.29 2.86
C LEU A 159 -14.05 1.32 2.98
N GLY A 160 -14.07 2.37 2.17
CA GLY A 160 -13.12 3.49 2.26
C GLY A 160 -13.19 4.21 3.60
N LEU A 161 -14.41 4.51 4.08
CA LEU A 161 -14.64 5.13 5.38
C LEU A 161 -14.21 4.23 6.54
N LEU A 162 -14.51 2.93 6.48
CA LEU A 162 -14.05 1.96 7.48
C LEU A 162 -12.53 1.90 7.53
N GLY A 163 -11.86 1.82 6.37
CA GLY A 163 -10.40 1.85 6.30
C GLY A 163 -9.80 3.12 6.90
N GLY A 164 -10.36 4.28 6.57
CA GLY A 164 -9.95 5.57 7.15
C GLY A 164 -10.20 5.65 8.65
N GLY A 165 -11.35 5.17 9.13
CA GLY A 165 -11.72 5.14 10.54
C GLY A 165 -10.82 4.23 11.38
N VAL A 166 -10.44 3.05 10.86
CA VAL A 166 -9.48 2.16 11.52
C VAL A 166 -8.11 2.84 11.67
N MET A 167 -7.64 3.51 10.62
CA MET A 167 -6.36 4.24 10.66
C MET A 167 -6.40 5.42 11.62
N TYR A 168 -7.51 6.17 11.65
CA TYR A 168 -7.74 7.23 12.62
C TYR A 168 -7.70 6.70 14.05
N GLY A 169 -8.40 5.59 14.32
CA GLY A 169 -8.40 4.94 15.63
C GLY A 169 -7.01 4.46 16.05
N ALA A 170 -6.25 3.85 15.13
CA ALA A 170 -4.88 3.40 15.39
C ALA A 170 -3.95 4.57 15.72
N ARG A 171 -4.07 5.70 15.01
CA ARG A 171 -3.29 6.91 15.29
C ARG A 171 -3.64 7.47 16.68
N ARG A 172 -4.93 7.61 16.97
CA ARG A 172 -5.43 8.11 18.26
C ARG A 172 -4.99 7.23 19.43
N GLY A 173 -5.02 5.91 19.24
CA GLY A 173 -4.55 4.95 20.23
C GLY A 173 -3.05 5.06 20.50
N ARG A 174 -2.24 5.27 19.46
CA ARG A 174 -0.79 5.50 19.62
C ARG A 174 -0.50 6.80 20.38
N GLU A 175 -1.17 7.89 20.03
CA GLU A 175 -1.04 9.18 20.75
C GLU A 175 -1.37 9.02 22.24
N TRP A 176 -2.38 8.23 22.57
CA TRP A 176 -2.75 7.94 23.96
C TRP A 176 -1.68 7.13 24.71
N LEU A 177 -1.11 6.10 24.07
CA LEU A 177 -0.03 5.30 24.65
C LEU A 177 1.26 6.10 24.87
N GLU A 178 1.61 6.99 23.93
CA GLU A 178 2.76 7.88 24.05
C GLU A 178 2.57 8.89 25.21
N ALA A 179 1.35 9.42 25.37
CA ALA A 179 1.02 10.28 26.50
C ALA A 179 1.13 9.54 27.85
N GLU A 180 0.69 8.29 27.91
CA GLU A 180 0.77 7.47 29.12
C GLU A 180 2.22 7.03 29.44
N ALA A 181 3.02 6.72 28.41
CA ALA A 181 4.43 6.40 28.54
C ALA A 181 5.24 7.62 29.02
N GLY A 182 4.96 8.81 28.46
CA GLY A 182 5.56 10.07 28.90
C GLY A 182 5.24 10.42 30.35
N ARG A 183 3.99 10.14 30.79
CA ARG A 183 3.57 10.33 32.18
C ARG A 183 4.30 9.39 33.14
N LYS A 184 4.54 8.14 32.73
CA LYS A 184 5.30 7.15 33.53
C LYS A 184 6.81 7.41 33.58
N SER A 185 7.39 8.00 32.54
CA SER A 185 8.81 8.39 32.52
C SER A 185 9.10 9.71 33.25
N GLY A 186 8.08 10.47 33.64
CA GLY A 186 8.19 11.75 34.37
C GLY A 186 8.07 11.62 35.89
N VAL A 187 8.45 10.48 36.48
CA VAL A 187 8.54 10.28 37.93
C VAL A 187 10.02 10.28 38.33
N GLU A 188 10.64 11.46 38.27
CA GLU A 188 11.18 12.28 39.38
C GLU A 188 11.72 13.61 38.80
#